data_AF-A0A3N5ETR6-F1
#
_entry.id   AF-A0A3N5ETR6-F1
#
_cell.length_a   1.000
_cell.length_b   1.000
_cell.length_c   1.000
_cell.angle_alpha   90.00
_cell.angle_beta   90.00
_cell.angle_gamma   90.00
#
_symmetry.space_group_name_H-M   'P 1'
#
loop_
_entity.id
_entity.type
_entity.pdbx_description
1 polymer ?
#
loop_
_entity_poly.entity_id
_entity_poly.type
_entity_poly.pdbx_seq_one_letter_code
_entity_poly.pdbx_strand_id
1 'polypeptide(L)'
;MRTDKGFYSLDQEITISLYNGTTSTAYFTHCNFRLGFHIERKAGDTWPERASVAVLCLAINPSGVTQVAPEGTNTDRITLAEPGIYRIKYRFGWQQTNAWTDSLLSNEFVVQ
;
A
#
# COMPACT_ATOMS: atom_id res chain seq x y z
N MET A 1 4.05 3.04 8.58
CA MET A 1 3.27 2.01 7.88
C MET A 1 4.02 0.68 8.02
N ARG A 2 3.32 -0.45 8.19
CA ARG A 2 3.94 -1.76 8.44
C ARG A 2 3.03 -2.90 8.02
N THR A 3 3.60 -4.06 7.75
CA THR A 3 2.88 -5.35 7.75
C THR A 3 2.85 -5.93 9.17
N ASP A 4 1.99 -6.91 9.43
CA ASP A 4 1.85 -7.53 10.76
C ASP A 4 3.05 -8.43 11.15
N LYS A 5 3.78 -8.97 10.17
CA LYS A 5 4.91 -9.89 10.34
C LYS A 5 5.98 -9.64 9.27
N GLY A 6 7.17 -10.23 9.47
CA GLY A 6 8.26 -10.23 8.49
C GLY A 6 8.35 -11.49 7.62
N PHE A 7 7.58 -12.53 7.93
CA PHE A 7 7.59 -13.83 7.24
C PHE A 7 6.16 -14.35 7.10
N TYR A 8 5.83 -14.85 5.92
CA TYR A 8 4.52 -15.36 5.56
C TYR A 8 4.65 -16.63 4.72
N SER A 9 3.68 -17.53 4.87
CA SER A 9 3.49 -18.61 3.90
C SER A 9 2.89 -18.09 2.60
N LEU A 10 3.07 -18.82 1.50
CA LEU A 10 2.30 -18.61 0.27
C LEU A 10 0.79 -18.54 0.57
N ASP A 11 0.11 -17.60 -0.08
CA ASP A 11 -1.32 -17.32 0.06
C ASP A 11 -1.80 -17.00 1.49
N GLN A 12 -0.89 -16.83 2.46
CA GLN A 12 -1.24 -16.34 3.78
C GLN A 12 -1.72 -14.89 3.69
N GLU A 13 -2.77 -14.57 4.45
CA GLU A 13 -3.23 -13.19 4.61
C GLU A 13 -2.14 -12.33 5.27
N ILE A 14 -1.81 -11.22 4.61
CA ILE A 14 -0.88 -10.18 5.06
C ILE A 14 -1.72 -8.97 5.43
N THR A 15 -1.66 -8.56 6.70
CA THR A 15 -2.33 -7.35 7.17
C THR A 15 -1.38 -6.17 7.06
N ILE A 16 -1.81 -5.11 6.37
CA ILE A 16 -1.08 -3.86 6.19
C ILE A 16 -1.76 -2.79 7.04
N SER A 17 -0.99 -2.10 7.87
CA SER A 17 -1.48 -0.98 8.68
C SER A 17 -0.74 0.31 8.35
N LEU A 18 -1.51 1.31 7.97
CA LEU A 18 -1.09 2.69 7.77
C LEU A 18 -1.67 3.54 8.91
N TYR A 19 -0.81 4.32 9.55
CA TYR A 19 -1.20 5.28 10.59
C TYR A 19 -0.65 6.64 10.21
N ASN A 20 -1.51 7.64 10.21
CA ASN A 20 -1.13 9.02 10.00
C ASN A 20 -0.77 9.66 11.35
N GLY A 21 0.49 9.51 11.78
CA GLY A 21 0.99 10.14 13.01
C GLY A 21 1.35 11.62 12.85
N THR A 22 0.72 12.33 11.91
CA THR A 22 0.93 13.77 11.69
C THR A 22 -0.30 14.56 12.09
N THR A 23 -0.15 15.88 12.24
CA THR A 23 -1.25 16.80 12.51
C THR A 23 -2.03 17.19 11.26
N SER A 24 -1.63 16.71 10.07
CA SER A 24 -2.23 17.06 8.78
C SER A 24 -2.95 15.88 8.15
N THR A 25 -4.00 16.16 7.38
CA THR A 25 -4.69 15.13 6.60
C THR A 25 -3.83 14.66 5.44
N ALA A 26 -3.63 13.35 5.32
CA ALA A 26 -2.98 12.74 4.17
C ALA A 26 -4.03 12.25 3.17
N TYR A 27 -3.82 12.55 1.89
CA TYR A 27 -4.73 12.19 0.80
C TYR A 27 -4.11 11.13 -0.09
N PHE A 28 -4.89 10.07 -0.37
CA PHE A 28 -4.47 8.91 -1.13
C PHE A 28 -5.41 8.73 -2.32
N THR A 29 -4.87 8.23 -3.43
CA THR A 29 -5.74 7.66 -4.45
C THR A 29 -6.40 6.41 -3.91
N HIS A 30 -7.64 6.16 -4.29
CA HIS A 30 -8.35 4.94 -3.92
C HIS A 30 -9.18 4.43 -5.09
N CYS A 31 -9.51 3.15 -5.02
CA CYS A 31 -10.50 2.53 -5.88
C CYS A 31 -11.20 1.42 -5.11
N ASN A 32 -12.50 1.24 -5.33
CA ASN A 32 -13.29 0.24 -4.62
C ASN A 32 -13.08 0.31 -3.08
N PHE A 33 -13.06 1.52 -2.55
CA PHE A 33 -12.84 1.84 -1.13
C PHE A 33 -11.48 1.39 -0.52
N ARG A 34 -10.55 0.85 -1.32
CA ARG A 34 -9.15 0.55 -0.91
C ARG A 34 -8.19 1.63 -1.36
N LEU A 35 -7.26 1.98 -0.49
CA LEU A 35 -6.16 2.88 -0.82
C LEU A 35 -5.26 2.26 -1.90
N GLY A 36 -4.80 3.05 -2.86
CA GLY A 36 -3.85 2.62 -3.88
C GLY A 36 -2.44 2.44 -3.30
N PHE A 37 -1.86 1.26 -3.52
CA PHE A 37 -0.46 0.96 -3.18
C PHE A 37 0.21 0.12 -4.24
N HIS A 38 1.54 0.17 -4.27
CA HIS A 38 2.39 -0.68 -5.08
C HIS A 38 2.94 -1.83 -4.24
N ILE A 39 2.96 -3.03 -4.83
CA ILE A 39 3.69 -4.18 -4.28
C ILE A 39 5.01 -4.30 -5.05
N GLU A 40 6.13 -4.11 -4.36
CA GLU A 40 7.46 -4.19 -4.95
C GLU A 40 8.11 -5.50 -4.52
N ARG A 41 8.56 -6.30 -5.50
CA ARG A 41 9.33 -7.53 -5.28
C ARG A 41 10.80 -7.24 -5.53
N LYS A 42 11.66 -7.62 -4.59
CA LYS A 42 13.11 -7.42 -4.67
C LYS A 42 13.70 -8.27 -5.80
N ALA A 43 14.57 -7.69 -6.61
CA ALA A 43 15.32 -8.38 -7.66
C ALA A 43 16.82 -8.10 -7.46
N GLY A 44 17.55 -9.08 -6.93
CA GLY A 44 18.90 -8.86 -6.39
C GLY A 44 18.86 -7.85 -5.25
N ASP A 45 19.66 -6.79 -5.36
CA ASP A 45 19.69 -5.68 -4.40
C ASP A 45 18.82 -4.48 -4.81
N THR A 46 18.03 -4.63 -5.88
CA THR A 46 17.19 -3.56 -6.41
C THR A 46 15.71 -3.81 -6.13
N TRP A 47 14.96 -2.71 -6.01
CA TRP A 47 13.50 -2.71 -5.93
C TRP A 47 12.95 -2.20 -7.25
N PRO A 48 12.89 -3.04 -8.29
CA PRO A 48 12.29 -2.62 -9.54
C PRO A 48 10.83 -2.26 -9.25
N GLU A 49 10.42 -1.07 -9.70
CA GLU A 49 9.01 -0.68 -9.71
C GLU A 49 8.30 -1.54 -10.75
N ARG A 50 7.95 -2.78 -10.38
CA ARG A 50 7.02 -3.56 -11.18
C ARG A 50 5.65 -2.94 -11.00
N ALA A 51 4.99 -2.65 -12.12
CA ALA A 51 3.68 -2.02 -12.16
C ALA A 51 2.65 -2.92 -11.47
N SER A 52 2.51 -2.75 -10.15
CA SER A 52 1.50 -3.43 -9.35
C SER A 52 0.82 -2.41 -8.43
N VAL A 53 0.32 -1.30 -9.00
CA VAL A 53 -1.01 -0.84 -8.60
C VAL A 53 -1.96 -1.47 -9.58
N ALA A 54 -2.59 -2.54 -9.15
CA ALA A 54 -3.96 -2.68 -9.54
C ALA A 54 -4.69 -3.01 -8.24
N VAL A 55 -5.08 -1.97 -7.50
CA VAL A 55 -6.46 -1.99 -7.05
C VAL A 55 -7.24 -2.14 -8.35
N LEU A 56 -7.48 -3.39 -8.74
CA LEU A 56 -8.08 -3.76 -9.99
C LEU A 56 -9.45 -3.09 -9.96
N CYS A 57 -9.56 -1.92 -10.57
CA CYS A 57 -10.82 -1.25 -10.82
C CYS A 57 -11.53 -2.04 -11.92
N LEU A 58 -11.87 -3.29 -11.60
CA LEU A 58 -12.74 -4.09 -12.42
C LEU A 58 -14.13 -3.45 -12.24
N ALA A 59 -14.59 -2.76 -13.29
CA ALA A 59 -15.86 -2.04 -13.41
C ALA A 59 -16.00 -0.68 -12.68
N ILE A 60 -17.20 -0.10 -12.82
CA ILE A 60 -17.70 1.22 -12.36
C ILE A 60 -17.70 1.29 -10.82
N ASN A 61 -16.52 1.21 -10.21
CA ASN A 61 -16.35 1.39 -8.79
C ASN A 61 -15.93 2.83 -8.50
N PRO A 62 -16.42 3.44 -7.40
CA PRO A 62 -15.95 4.73 -6.96
C PRO A 62 -14.43 4.73 -6.80
N SER A 63 -13.80 5.64 -7.52
CA SER A 63 -12.37 5.92 -7.47
C SER A 63 -12.15 7.42 -7.37
N GLY A 64 -11.01 7.82 -6.85
CA GLY A 64 -10.70 9.22 -6.62
C GLY A 64 -9.71 9.40 -5.49
N VAL A 65 -9.92 10.47 -4.72
CA VAL A 65 -9.08 10.84 -3.58
C VAL A 65 -9.84 10.56 -2.28
N THR A 66 -9.21 9.85 -1.36
CA THR A 66 -9.73 9.64 -0.01
C THR A 66 -8.68 10.09 1.00
N GLN A 67 -9.12 10.31 2.23
CA GLN A 67 -8.29 10.88 3.28
C GLN A 67 -7.99 9.87 4.39
N VAL A 68 -6.81 9.97 4.96
CA VAL A 68 -6.49 9.47 6.29
C VAL A 68 -6.26 10.70 7.17
N ALA A 69 -7.23 10.96 8.06
CA ALA A 69 -7.19 12.10 8.97
C ALA A 69 -5.95 12.05 9.89
N PRO A 70 -5.57 13.17 10.52
CA PRO A 70 -4.59 13.17 11.61
C PRO A 70 -4.93 12.10 12.65
N GLU A 71 -3.92 11.37 13.11
CA GLU A 71 -4.07 10.25 14.04
C GLU A 71 -4.94 9.08 13.53
N GLY A 72 -5.38 9.14 12.28
CA GLY A 72 -6.21 8.14 11.64
C GLY A 72 -5.42 6.90 11.24
N THR A 73 -6.12 5.77 11.18
CA THR A 73 -5.56 4.50 10.70
C THR A 73 -6.33 3.98 9.49
N ASN A 74 -5.62 3.30 8.59
CA ASN A 74 -6.18 2.50 7.54
C ASN A 74 -5.55 1.11 7.59
N THR A 75 -6.38 0.07 7.52
CA THR A 75 -5.94 -1.32 7.51
C THR A 75 -6.42 -1.98 6.24
N ASP A 76 -5.53 -2.72 5.60
CA ASP A 76 -5.80 -3.44 4.37
C ASP A 76 -5.23 -4.87 4.44
N ARG A 77 -5.70 -5.76 3.56
CA ARG A 77 -5.35 -7.19 3.52
C ARG A 77 -5.02 -7.64 2.11
N ILE A 78 -3.90 -8.34 1.93
CA ILE A 78 -3.51 -8.94 0.66
C ILE A 78 -3.09 -10.40 0.87
N THR A 79 -2.99 -11.13 -0.24
CA THR A 79 -2.33 -12.43 -0.31
C THR A 79 -1.32 -12.40 -1.46
N LEU A 80 -0.26 -13.19 -1.37
CA LEU A 80 0.76 -13.32 -2.40
C LEU A 80 1.00 -14.80 -2.69
N ALA A 81 0.81 -15.18 -3.95
CA ALA A 81 0.93 -16.56 -4.43
C ALA A 81 2.35 -16.90 -4.95
N GLU A 82 3.26 -15.93 -4.96
CA GLU A 82 4.63 -16.11 -5.42
C GLU A 82 5.62 -15.96 -4.27
N PRO A 83 6.65 -16.81 -4.18
CA PRO A 83 7.68 -16.68 -3.16
C PRO A 83 8.62 -15.51 -3.48
N GLY A 84 9.11 -14.83 -2.46
CA GLY A 84 10.04 -13.73 -2.65
C GLY A 84 10.15 -12.79 -1.47
N ILE A 85 10.95 -11.74 -1.68
CA ILE A 85 11.13 -10.65 -0.73
C ILE A 85 10.38 -9.44 -1.27
N TYR A 86 9.53 -8.85 -0.43
CA TYR A 86 8.58 -7.82 -0.83
C TYR A 86 8.63 -6.61 0.10
N ARG A 87 8.12 -5.48 -0.42
CA ARG A 87 7.68 -4.33 0.37
C ARG A 87 6.48 -3.67 -0.31
N ILE A 88 5.72 -2.90 0.45
CA ILE A 88 4.55 -2.16 -0.01
C ILE A 88 4.90 -0.67 -0.03
N LYS A 89 4.48 0.04 -1.07
CA LYS A 89 4.67 1.48 -1.23
C LYS A 89 3.33 2.18 -1.43
N TYR A 90 2.98 3.06 -0.50
CA TYR A 90 1.88 4.00 -0.66
C TYR A 90 2.38 5.32 -1.25
N ARG A 91 1.62 5.90 -2.18
CA ARG A 91 1.83 7.28 -2.65
C ARG A 91 0.69 8.15 -2.14
N PHE A 92 1.03 9.36 -1.70
CA PHE A 92 0.07 10.25 -1.08
C PHE A 92 0.43 11.71 -1.31
N GLY A 93 -0.53 12.60 -1.01
CA GLY A 93 -0.37 14.04 -1.07
C GLY A 93 -0.94 14.72 0.18
N TRP A 94 -0.56 15.97 0.38
CA TRP A 94 -1.05 16.81 1.49
C TRP A 94 -2.20 17.73 1.09
N GLN A 95 -2.65 17.61 -0.16
CA GLN A 95 -3.77 18.36 -0.73
C GLN A 95 -4.78 17.37 -1.32
N GLN A 96 -6.05 17.73 -1.30
CA GLN A 96 -7.14 16.92 -1.86
C GLN A 96 -7.11 16.94 -3.41
N THR A 97 -6.06 16.40 -3.99
CA THR A 97 -5.84 16.30 -5.43
C THR A 97 -5.27 14.92 -5.77
N ASN A 98 -5.24 14.57 -7.05
CA ASN A 98 -4.57 13.34 -7.50
C ASN A 98 -3.04 13.47 -7.56
N ALA A 99 -2.48 14.63 -7.20
CA ALA A 99 -1.04 14.83 -7.20
C ALA A 99 -0.43 14.17 -5.96
N TRP A 100 0.40 13.14 -6.18
CA TRP A 100 1.24 12.58 -5.14
C TRP A 100 2.44 13.48 -4.92
N THR A 101 2.69 13.88 -3.67
CA THR A 101 3.87 14.67 -3.29
C THR A 101 4.90 13.84 -2.53
N ASP A 102 4.50 12.66 -2.02
CA ASP A 102 5.35 11.86 -1.14
C ASP A 102 4.97 10.36 -1.20
N SER A 103 5.77 9.49 -0.58
CA SER A 103 5.54 8.05 -0.49
C SER A 103 6.01 7.44 0.83
N LEU A 104 5.30 6.40 1.28
CA LEU A 104 5.62 5.61 2.47
C LEU A 104 5.89 4.16 2.09
N LEU A 105 6.93 3.60 2.69
CA LEU A 105 7.31 2.20 2.52
C LEU A 105 6.94 1.36 3.75
N SER A 106 6.62 0.09 3.53
CA SER A 106 6.57 -0.92 4.61
C SER A 106 7.96 -1.37 5.01
N ASN A 107 8.00 -2.16 6.08
CA ASN A 107 9.10 -3.09 6.30
C ASN A 107 9.26 -4.05 5.10
N GLU A 108 10.47 -4.55 4.92
CA GLU A 108 10.75 -5.71 4.09
C GLU A 108 10.11 -6.96 4.73
N PHE A 109 9.56 -7.86 3.92
CA PHE A 109 9.01 -9.13 4.38
C PHE A 109 9.20 -10.24 3.33
N VAL A 110 9.20 -11.49 3.80
CA VAL A 110 9.44 -12.69 3.00
C VAL A 110 8.15 -13.50 2.87
N VAL A 111 7.89 -14.02 1.67
CA VAL A 111 6.82 -15.00 1.37
C VAL A 111 7.48 -16.29 0.87
N GLN A 112 7.13 -17.44 1.44
CA GLN A 112 7.72 -18.75 1.10
C GLN A 112 6.77 -19.92 1.32
#